data_AF-A0A074W6D4-F1
#
_entry.id   AF-A0A074W6D4-F1
#
_cell.length_a   1.000
_cell.length_b   1.000
_cell.length_c   1.000
_cell.angle_alpha   90.00
_cell.angle_beta   90.00
_cell.angle_gamma   90.00
#
_symmetry.space_group_name_H-M   'P 1'
#
loop_
_entity.id
_entity.type
_entity.pdbx_description
1 polymer ?
#
loop_
_entity_poly.entity_id
_entity_poly.type
_entity_poly.pdbx_seq_one_letter_code
_entity_poly.pdbx_strand_id
1 'polypeptide(L)'
;MTTERRRIDEENRQRIAEMSPEDIEEERRELLSSLDPSLIQRLLSRATIEEGGSNEDFPGLQEKVEEAKQEVKTDVTDKPRKTVKFAEVEEEPAGATFGSDARNGNETSTKQHKHDNPGHQAASEVALPTDSTIHFPRPPQPPSLDPSDPNFLEDLHEKYFPDLPADPEKLEWMTSSPSNAYSVTQTSLDPKDIRFAFTGALIPPSLAAQIPVTMGLHHHGDAPDAAGYTIPELAMLARSSVPAQRCVAFQTLGRILYRLGKGEFGDPGEEGQNTVGAEDTLGELARGLWFEVKKESVLEICLAESEGKGAAGGRHMGARAYATEAVWLWQQGGGRRWKAE
;
A
#
# COMPACT_ATOMS: atom_id res chain seq x y z
N MET A 1 -25.54 3.03 18.03
CA MET A 1 -24.71 2.06 18.76
C MET A 1 -23.52 2.68 19.51
N THR A 2 -23.21 3.97 19.36
CA THR A 2 -22.03 4.62 20.00
C THR A 2 -22.30 5.21 21.38
N THR A 3 -23.54 5.62 21.66
CA THR A 3 -23.95 6.21 22.96
C THR A 3 -23.92 5.17 24.09
N GLU A 4 -24.42 3.98 23.81
CA GLU A 4 -24.46 2.87 24.78
C GLU A 4 -23.05 2.40 25.16
N ARG A 5 -22.18 2.22 24.16
CA ARG A 5 -20.78 1.84 24.41
C ARG A 5 -20.04 2.85 25.29
N ARG A 6 -20.28 4.15 25.07
CA ARG A 6 -19.67 5.22 25.87
C ARG A 6 -20.20 5.23 27.31
N ARG A 7 -21.51 5.02 27.47
CA ARG A 7 -22.13 4.90 28.80
C ARG A 7 -21.54 3.73 29.58
N ILE A 8 -21.37 2.57 28.94
CA ILE A 8 -20.76 1.38 29.55
C ILE A 8 -19.30 1.66 29.93
N ASP A 9 -18.53 2.35 29.09
CA ASP A 9 -17.14 2.69 29.40
C ASP A 9 -17.01 3.66 30.59
N GLU A 10 -17.90 4.65 30.66
CA GLU A 10 -17.95 5.61 31.79
C GLU A 10 -18.37 4.92 33.10
N GLU A 11 -19.38 4.04 33.06
CA GLU A 11 -19.83 3.26 34.21
C GLU A 11 -18.73 2.31 34.72
N ASN A 12 -18.05 1.61 33.81
CA ASN A 12 -16.94 0.72 34.17
C ASN A 12 -15.79 1.48 34.82
N ARG A 13 -15.43 2.66 34.30
CA ARG A 13 -14.37 3.51 34.87
C ARG A 13 -14.75 4.03 36.26
N GLN A 14 -16.00 4.46 36.46
CA GLN A 14 -16.48 4.89 37.77
C GLN A 14 -16.44 3.75 38.78
N ARG A 15 -16.89 2.56 38.39
CA ARG A 15 -16.88 1.38 39.27
C ARG A 15 -15.47 0.96 39.69
N ILE A 16 -14.49 1.05 38.80
CA ILE A 16 -13.07 0.79 39.13
C ILE A 16 -12.51 1.89 40.04
N ALA A 17 -12.91 3.15 39.85
CA ALA A 17 -12.45 4.26 40.69
C ALA A 17 -13.05 4.25 42.11
N GLU A 18 -14.27 3.69 42.27
CA GLU A 18 -14.93 3.52 43.57
C GLU A 18 -14.44 2.28 44.34
N MET A 19 -13.76 1.36 43.67
CA MET A 19 -13.26 0.12 44.27
C MET A 19 -11.99 0.38 45.10
N SER A 20 -11.89 -0.25 46.27
CA SER A 20 -10.70 -0.12 47.11
C SER A 20 -9.50 -0.83 46.46
N PRO A 21 -8.25 -0.42 46.74
CA PRO A 21 -7.07 -1.08 46.18
C PRO A 21 -6.97 -2.56 46.59
N GLU A 22 -7.51 -2.92 47.76
CA GLU A 22 -7.53 -4.29 48.28
C GLU A 22 -8.49 -5.17 47.47
N ASP A 23 -9.68 -4.65 47.16
CA ASP A 23 -10.67 -5.34 46.32
C ASP A 23 -10.13 -5.55 44.89
N ILE A 24 -9.42 -4.55 44.33
CA ILE A 24 -8.79 -4.65 43.01
C ILE A 24 -7.76 -5.78 42.96
N GLU A 25 -6.97 -5.96 44.01
CA GLU A 25 -5.95 -7.01 44.09
C GLU A 25 -6.55 -8.41 44.28
N GLU A 26 -7.67 -8.52 44.99
CA GLU A 26 -8.42 -9.77 45.12
C GLU A 26 -9.04 -10.20 43.79
N GLU A 27 -9.77 -9.30 43.13
CA GLU A 27 -10.37 -9.53 41.81
C GLU A 27 -9.28 -9.85 40.76
N ARG A 28 -8.14 -9.15 40.81
CA ARG A 28 -7.00 -9.47 39.93
C ARG A 28 -6.47 -10.87 40.16
N ARG A 29 -6.39 -11.35 41.41
CA ARG A 29 -5.95 -12.72 41.72
C ARG A 29 -6.96 -13.75 41.25
N GLU A 30 -8.25 -13.48 41.42
CA GLU A 30 -9.32 -14.35 40.91
C GLU A 30 -9.26 -14.46 39.37
N LEU A 31 -9.10 -13.33 38.67
CA LEU A 31 -8.93 -13.30 37.21
C LEU A 31 -7.67 -14.04 36.74
N LEU A 32 -6.54 -13.85 37.43
CA LEU A 32 -5.29 -14.55 37.10
C LEU A 32 -5.39 -16.07 37.36
N SER A 33 -6.25 -16.50 38.28
CA SER A 33 -6.47 -17.92 38.58
C SER A 33 -7.47 -18.59 37.65
N SER A 34 -8.44 -17.84 37.12
CA SER A 34 -9.53 -18.35 36.29
C SER A 34 -9.23 -18.29 34.79
N LEU A 35 -8.43 -17.32 34.34
CA LEU A 35 -8.08 -17.13 32.93
C LEU A 35 -6.82 -17.93 32.56
N ASP A 36 -6.77 -18.41 31.31
CA ASP A 36 -5.61 -19.10 30.77
C ASP A 36 -4.37 -18.16 30.78
N PRO A 37 -3.25 -18.58 31.41
CA PRO A 37 -2.00 -17.83 31.42
C PRO A 37 -1.53 -17.38 30.03
N SER A 38 -1.80 -18.15 28.97
CA SER A 38 -1.42 -17.81 27.59
C SER A 38 -2.19 -16.59 27.04
N LEU A 39 -3.45 -16.44 27.47
CA LEU A 39 -4.33 -15.34 27.09
C LEU A 39 -3.96 -14.06 27.86
N ILE A 40 -3.63 -14.22 29.15
CA ILE A 40 -3.12 -13.14 30.00
C ILE A 40 -1.80 -12.60 29.44
N GLN A 41 -0.87 -13.47 29.06
CA GLN A 41 0.42 -13.07 28.51
C GLN A 41 0.27 -12.29 27.19
N ARG A 42 -0.69 -12.68 26.34
CA ARG A 42 -0.97 -11.96 25.08
C ARG A 42 -1.71 -10.63 25.28
N LEU A 43 -2.60 -10.53 26.26
CA LEU A 43 -3.24 -9.27 26.63
C LEU A 43 -2.23 -8.28 27.22
N LEU A 44 -1.31 -8.76 28.04
CA LEU A 44 -0.21 -7.97 28.58
C LEU A 44 0.78 -7.56 27.49
N SER A 45 1.11 -8.45 26.55
CA SER A 45 1.99 -8.12 25.42
C SER A 45 1.34 -7.07 24.51
N ARG A 46 0.02 -7.14 24.28
CA ARG A 46 -0.70 -6.09 23.54
C ARG A 46 -0.71 -4.73 24.28
N ALA A 47 -0.70 -4.72 25.61
CA ALA A 47 -0.58 -3.49 26.38
C ALA A 47 0.85 -2.92 26.37
N THR A 48 1.86 -3.72 25.99
CA THR A 48 3.28 -3.32 25.93
C THR A 48 3.84 -3.20 24.51
N ILE A 49 3.14 -3.66 23.47
CA ILE A 49 3.58 -3.66 22.07
C ILE A 49 2.79 -2.61 21.26
N GLU A 50 3.53 -1.66 20.68
CA GLU A 50 3.12 -0.90 19.50
C GLU A 50 2.98 -1.86 18.31
N GLU A 51 1.74 -2.15 17.87
CA GLU A 51 1.35 -2.32 16.45
C GLU A 51 -0.07 -2.89 16.32
N GLY A 52 -0.71 -2.57 15.19
CA GLY A 52 -2.09 -2.90 14.86
C GLY A 52 -2.37 -4.40 14.77
N GLY A 53 -3.39 -4.83 15.53
CA GLY A 53 -3.86 -6.22 15.51
C GLY A 53 -4.54 -6.57 14.19
N SER A 54 -4.00 -7.58 13.52
CA SER A 54 -4.66 -8.29 12.43
C SER A 54 -5.59 -9.37 12.99
N ASN A 55 -6.58 -9.81 12.20
CA ASN A 55 -7.54 -10.85 12.62
C ASN A 55 -6.92 -12.26 12.78
N GLU A 56 -5.60 -12.39 12.62
CA GLU A 56 -4.87 -13.67 12.68
C GLU A 56 -4.40 -14.02 14.10
N ASP A 57 -4.54 -13.11 15.08
CA ASP A 57 -4.04 -13.30 16.46
C ASP A 57 -4.85 -14.30 17.32
N PHE A 58 -5.91 -14.90 16.78
CA PHE A 58 -6.72 -15.92 17.45
C PHE A 58 -6.87 -17.23 16.64
N PRO A 59 -5.80 -18.02 16.46
CA PRO A 59 -5.96 -19.40 16.01
C PRO A 59 -6.30 -20.26 17.24
N GLY A 60 -7.51 -20.82 17.29
CA GLY A 60 -7.86 -21.85 18.29
C GLY A 60 -9.17 -21.68 19.08
N LEU A 61 -9.93 -20.61 18.87
CA LEU A 61 -11.28 -20.49 19.47
C LEU A 61 -12.36 -21.25 18.68
N GLN A 62 -12.06 -21.82 17.50
CA GLN A 62 -13.02 -22.66 16.77
C GLN A 62 -13.18 -24.08 17.36
N GLU A 63 -12.13 -24.71 17.88
CA GLU A 63 -12.21 -26.11 18.32
C GLU A 63 -12.98 -26.30 19.63
N LYS A 64 -12.90 -25.34 20.56
CA LYS A 64 -13.56 -25.47 21.88
C LYS A 64 -15.06 -25.14 21.90
N VAL A 65 -15.61 -24.65 20.78
CA VAL A 65 -17.06 -24.36 20.65
C VAL A 65 -17.85 -25.60 20.22
N GLU A 66 -17.21 -26.65 19.71
CA GLU A 66 -17.90 -27.88 19.33
C GLU A 66 -18.29 -28.75 20.53
N GLU A 67 -17.50 -28.77 21.61
CA GLU A 67 -17.86 -29.52 22.83
C GLU A 67 -18.98 -28.88 23.65
N ALA A 68 -19.19 -27.56 23.54
CA ALA A 68 -20.23 -26.85 24.29
C ALA A 68 -21.61 -26.81 23.59
N LYS A 69 -21.78 -27.43 22.42
CA LYS A 69 -23.05 -27.46 21.66
C LYS A 69 -23.95 -28.66 21.96
N GLN A 70 -23.55 -29.59 22.82
CA GLN A 70 -24.44 -30.63 23.33
C GLN A 70 -25.06 -30.21 24.65
N GLU A 71 -25.87 -29.16 24.64
CA GLU A 71 -27.03 -28.97 25.54
C GLU A 71 -27.59 -27.56 25.32
N VAL A 72 -28.73 -27.50 24.64
CA VAL A 72 -29.91 -26.66 24.91
C VAL A 72 -30.72 -26.60 23.62
N LYS A 73 -31.84 -27.33 23.63
CA LYS A 73 -32.94 -27.16 22.69
C LYS A 73 -33.69 -25.88 23.05
N THR A 74 -33.76 -24.91 22.13
CA THR A 74 -34.98 -24.10 21.95
C THR A 74 -35.08 -23.59 20.52
N ASP A 75 -36.28 -23.80 20.00
CA ASP A 75 -36.89 -23.41 18.73
C ASP A 75 -36.75 -21.90 18.41
N VAL A 76 -36.71 -21.56 17.12
CA VAL A 76 -37.37 -20.40 16.44
C VAL A 76 -36.68 -20.05 15.10
N THR A 77 -37.36 -20.49 14.04
CA THR A 77 -37.57 -19.89 12.69
C THR A 77 -36.40 -19.54 11.75
N ASP A 78 -36.39 -20.28 10.65
CA ASP A 78 -35.70 -20.06 9.37
C ASP A 78 -35.86 -18.67 8.76
N LYS A 79 -34.75 -18.09 8.29
CA LYS A 79 -34.70 -17.18 7.12
C LYS A 79 -33.44 -17.45 6.28
N PRO A 80 -33.54 -17.44 4.94
CA PRO A 80 -32.53 -18.01 4.06
C PRO A 80 -31.29 -17.10 3.90
N ARG A 81 -30.10 -17.72 3.97
CA ARG A 81 -28.83 -17.09 3.61
C ARG A 81 -28.74 -17.01 2.07
N LYS A 82 -28.62 -15.79 1.52
CA LYS A 82 -28.29 -15.60 0.10
C LYS A 82 -26.81 -15.92 -0.11
N THR A 83 -26.54 -17.05 -0.74
CA THR A 83 -25.24 -17.38 -1.35
C THR A 83 -25.21 -16.83 -2.77
N VAL A 84 -24.22 -15.99 -3.08
CA VAL A 84 -23.95 -15.52 -4.45
C VAL A 84 -23.16 -16.62 -5.17
N LYS A 85 -23.76 -17.20 -6.22
CA LYS A 85 -23.05 -18.06 -7.18
C LYS A 85 -22.64 -17.18 -8.37
N PHE A 86 -21.35 -17.19 -8.71
CA PHE A 86 -20.85 -16.55 -9.92
C PHE A 86 -21.18 -17.45 -11.11
N ALA A 87 -21.88 -16.90 -12.09
CA ALA A 87 -22.10 -17.53 -13.38
C ALA A 87 -20.93 -17.17 -14.29
N GLU A 88 -20.28 -18.21 -14.81
CA GLU A 88 -19.29 -18.16 -15.88
C GLU A 88 -19.98 -17.67 -17.15
N VAL A 89 -19.46 -16.58 -17.73
CA VAL A 89 -19.92 -16.03 -19.01
C VAL A 89 -19.05 -16.65 -20.08
N GLU A 90 -19.60 -17.63 -20.80
CA GLU A 90 -19.07 -18.07 -22.07
C GLU A 90 -19.32 -16.98 -23.12
N GLU A 91 -18.25 -16.47 -23.71
CA GLU A 91 -18.31 -15.57 -24.87
C GLU A 91 -18.65 -16.38 -26.13
N GLU A 92 -19.84 -16.13 -26.67
CA GLU A 92 -20.24 -16.50 -28.03
C GLU A 92 -19.64 -15.48 -29.04
N PRO A 93 -18.82 -15.90 -30.02
CA PRO A 93 -18.50 -15.06 -31.16
C PRO A 93 -19.55 -15.20 -32.27
N ALA A 94 -19.97 -14.04 -32.76
CA ALA A 94 -20.93 -13.84 -33.84
C ALA A 94 -20.60 -14.64 -35.12
N GLY A 95 -21.66 -15.19 -35.72
CA GLY A 95 -21.60 -15.98 -36.94
C GLY A 95 -21.25 -15.17 -38.19
N ALA A 96 -20.46 -15.81 -39.06
CA ALA A 96 -20.44 -15.57 -40.50
C ALA A 96 -20.58 -16.92 -41.21
N THR A 97 -21.66 -17.05 -41.97
CA THR A 97 -22.05 -18.19 -42.80
C THR A 97 -21.10 -18.40 -43.98
N PHE A 98 -20.56 -19.62 -44.16
CA PHE A 98 -20.33 -20.22 -45.48
C PHE A 98 -20.40 -21.75 -45.35
N GLY A 99 -21.26 -22.36 -46.17
CA GLY A 99 -21.49 -23.81 -46.17
C GLY A 99 -20.55 -24.56 -47.12
N SER A 100 -20.28 -25.83 -46.80
CA SER A 100 -20.48 -26.95 -47.72
C SER A 100 -20.10 -28.29 -47.06
N ASP A 101 -21.06 -29.20 -47.20
CA ASP A 101 -20.99 -30.66 -47.30
C ASP A 101 -20.31 -31.56 -46.26
N ALA A 102 -21.13 -32.53 -45.86
CA ALA A 102 -20.87 -33.66 -45.00
C ALA A 102 -20.08 -34.78 -45.71
N ARG A 103 -19.25 -35.51 -44.95
CA ARG A 103 -19.21 -36.99 -44.95
C ARG A 103 -18.34 -37.56 -43.82
N ASN A 104 -19.05 -38.14 -42.84
CA ASN A 104 -18.91 -39.48 -42.27
C ASN A 104 -17.52 -40.09 -41.96
N GLY A 105 -17.35 -40.52 -40.70
CA GLY A 105 -16.79 -41.86 -40.42
C GLY A 105 -15.57 -42.00 -39.48
N ASN A 106 -15.87 -42.28 -38.21
CA ASN A 106 -15.25 -43.30 -37.32
C ASN A 106 -13.85 -43.11 -36.66
N GLU A 107 -13.87 -43.20 -35.32
CA GLU A 107 -12.97 -43.90 -34.36
C GLU A 107 -11.44 -43.89 -34.64
N THR A 108 -10.50 -43.61 -33.73
CA THR A 108 -10.32 -44.21 -32.39
C THR A 108 -9.11 -43.55 -31.70
N SER A 109 -9.24 -43.24 -30.41
CA SER A 109 -8.29 -43.37 -29.29
C SER A 109 -6.80 -42.92 -29.34
N THR A 110 -6.44 -42.25 -28.22
CA THR A 110 -5.17 -42.25 -27.46
C THR A 110 -3.90 -41.58 -28.04
N LYS A 111 -3.53 -40.43 -27.47
CA LYS A 111 -2.44 -40.33 -26.47
C LYS A 111 -2.25 -38.90 -25.94
N GLN A 112 -2.03 -38.83 -24.63
CA GLN A 112 -1.58 -37.68 -23.86
C GLN A 112 -0.26 -37.13 -24.41
N HIS A 113 -0.12 -35.80 -24.50
CA HIS A 113 1.18 -35.15 -24.35
C HIS A 113 1.04 -33.84 -23.57
N LYS A 114 1.71 -33.86 -22.41
CA LYS A 114 2.02 -32.78 -21.49
C LYS A 114 3.06 -31.87 -22.16
N HIS A 115 2.77 -30.59 -22.32
CA HIS A 115 3.78 -29.59 -22.71
C HIS A 115 4.41 -29.02 -21.44
N ASP A 116 5.48 -29.66 -20.98
CA ASP A 116 6.51 -29.01 -20.18
C ASP A 116 7.59 -28.56 -21.18
N ASN A 117 7.75 -27.25 -21.39
CA ASN A 117 8.93 -26.73 -22.09
C ASN A 117 9.74 -25.84 -21.14
N PRO A 118 10.78 -26.38 -20.48
CA PRO A 118 11.78 -25.58 -19.82
C PRO A 118 12.86 -25.17 -20.83
N GLY A 119 13.23 -23.88 -20.81
CA GLY A 119 14.54 -23.44 -21.27
C GLY A 119 14.57 -22.91 -22.70
N HIS A 120 14.52 -21.58 -22.80
CA HIS A 120 15.22 -20.85 -23.83
C HIS A 120 16.72 -21.21 -23.75
N GLN A 121 17.16 -22.18 -24.53
CA GLN A 121 18.54 -22.24 -24.97
C GLN A 121 18.59 -21.52 -26.32
N ALA A 122 19.40 -20.46 -26.34
CA ALA A 122 19.76 -19.71 -27.52
C ALA A 122 20.07 -20.66 -28.69
N ALA A 123 19.57 -20.27 -29.87
CA ALA A 123 19.77 -20.88 -31.18
C ALA A 123 21.06 -21.71 -31.28
N SER A 124 20.96 -22.99 -30.88
CA SER A 124 21.99 -23.96 -31.16
C SER A 124 21.68 -24.50 -32.54
N GLU A 125 22.39 -23.93 -33.51
CA GLU A 125 22.83 -24.57 -34.75
C GLU A 125 21.89 -25.66 -35.29
N VAL A 126 20.85 -25.25 -36.03
CA VAL A 126 20.29 -26.14 -37.04
C VAL A 126 21.33 -26.25 -38.15
N ALA A 127 22.24 -27.21 -38.02
CA ALA A 127 23.09 -27.66 -39.11
C ALA A 127 22.19 -28.29 -40.19
N LEU A 128 21.73 -27.45 -41.12
CA LEU A 128 21.13 -27.92 -42.36
C LEU A 128 22.22 -28.62 -43.19
N PRO A 129 21.91 -29.75 -43.86
CA PRO A 129 22.89 -30.49 -44.62
C PRO A 129 23.53 -29.61 -45.71
N THR A 130 24.83 -29.37 -45.58
CA THR A 130 25.64 -28.58 -46.51
C THR A 130 26.04 -29.41 -47.71
N ASP A 131 25.12 -29.61 -48.66
CA ASP A 131 25.45 -30.13 -50.00
C ASP A 131 24.94 -29.19 -51.09
N SER A 132 25.09 -27.88 -50.89
CA SER A 132 24.96 -26.93 -51.99
C SER A 132 26.01 -25.84 -51.92
N THR A 133 26.81 -25.77 -52.99
CA THR A 133 27.81 -24.77 -53.36
C THR A 133 27.17 -23.39 -53.64
N ILE A 134 26.19 -22.97 -52.84
CA ILE A 134 25.52 -21.67 -52.97
C ILE A 134 25.75 -20.91 -51.66
N HIS A 135 26.86 -20.18 -51.62
CA HIS A 135 27.16 -19.23 -50.56
C HIS A 135 26.32 -17.97 -50.78
N PHE A 136 25.19 -17.85 -50.08
CA PHE A 136 24.43 -16.61 -50.05
C PHE A 136 25.21 -15.57 -49.23
N PRO A 137 25.67 -14.44 -49.82
CA PRO A 137 26.33 -13.41 -49.05
C PRO A 137 25.36 -12.88 -48.01
N ARG A 138 25.71 -13.04 -46.73
CA ARG A 138 24.97 -12.38 -45.65
C ARG A 138 25.23 -10.87 -45.78
N PRO A 139 24.19 -10.03 -45.78
CA PRO A 139 24.39 -8.59 -45.71
C PRO A 139 25.24 -8.26 -44.48
N PRO A 140 26.14 -7.27 -44.56
CA PRO A 140 27.00 -6.88 -43.45
C PRO A 140 26.11 -6.58 -42.24
N GLN A 141 26.30 -7.35 -41.18
CA GLN A 141 25.56 -7.14 -39.94
C GLN A 141 26.15 -5.89 -39.26
N PRO A 142 25.34 -4.86 -38.97
CA PRO A 142 25.80 -3.72 -38.20
C PRO A 142 26.24 -4.17 -36.79
N PRO A 143 27.05 -3.35 -36.08
CA PRO A 143 27.67 -3.70 -34.80
C PRO A 143 26.67 -4.30 -33.81
N SER A 144 27.13 -5.20 -32.95
CA SER A 144 26.30 -5.77 -31.89
C SER A 144 25.75 -4.65 -31.03
N LEU A 145 24.43 -4.62 -30.82
CA LEU A 145 23.83 -3.65 -29.93
C LEU A 145 24.23 -4.00 -28.49
N ASP A 146 24.70 -3.01 -27.74
CA ASP A 146 24.90 -3.12 -26.30
C ASP A 146 23.67 -2.53 -25.60
N PRO A 147 22.90 -3.33 -24.83
CA PRO A 147 21.78 -2.83 -24.04
C PRO A 147 22.14 -1.75 -23.01
N SER A 148 23.43 -1.55 -22.75
CA SER A 148 23.95 -0.57 -21.79
C SER A 148 24.38 0.75 -22.44
N ASP A 149 24.33 0.85 -23.78
CA ASP A 149 24.70 2.07 -24.50
C ASP A 149 23.64 3.17 -24.29
N PRO A 150 24.01 4.41 -23.92
CA PRO A 150 23.06 5.52 -23.86
C PRO A 150 22.31 5.78 -25.18
N ASN A 151 22.91 5.44 -26.32
CA ASN A 151 22.28 5.61 -27.64
C ASN A 151 21.58 4.34 -28.14
N PHE A 152 21.40 3.33 -27.28
CA PHE A 152 20.84 2.03 -27.66
C PHE A 152 19.54 2.12 -28.46
N LEU A 153 18.62 3.03 -28.11
CA LEU A 153 17.34 3.18 -28.81
C LEU A 153 17.52 3.75 -30.23
N GLU A 154 18.46 4.67 -30.41
CA GLU A 154 18.80 5.24 -31.72
C GLU A 154 19.46 4.17 -32.58
N ASP A 155 20.46 3.47 -32.04
CA ASP A 155 21.18 2.39 -32.72
C ASP A 155 20.26 1.19 -33.06
N LEU A 156 19.29 0.88 -32.19
CA LEU A 156 18.29 -0.16 -32.42
C LEU A 156 17.36 0.22 -33.58
N HIS A 157 16.94 1.47 -33.63
CA HIS A 157 16.11 1.99 -34.70
C HIS A 157 16.87 2.00 -36.03
N GLU A 158 18.10 2.50 -36.06
CA GLU A 158 18.97 2.49 -37.25
C GLU A 158 19.26 1.07 -37.76
N LYS A 159 19.41 0.10 -36.85
CA LYS A 159 19.75 -1.28 -37.21
C LYS A 159 18.57 -2.12 -37.70
N TYR A 160 17.44 -2.06 -37.02
CA TYR A 160 16.32 -2.98 -37.25
C TYR A 160 15.12 -2.32 -37.94
N PHE A 161 15.02 -1.00 -37.87
CA PHE A 161 13.87 -0.25 -38.38
C PHE A 161 14.27 1.01 -39.18
N PRO A 162 15.29 0.97 -40.06
CA PRO A 162 15.78 2.18 -40.75
C PRO A 162 14.76 2.85 -41.66
N ASP A 163 13.79 2.09 -42.18
CA ASP A 163 12.73 2.58 -43.06
C ASP A 163 11.49 3.08 -42.29
N LEU A 164 11.45 2.89 -40.97
CA LEU A 164 10.36 3.35 -40.13
C LEU A 164 10.64 4.80 -39.68
N PRO A 165 9.66 5.72 -39.75
CA PRO A 165 9.83 7.05 -39.18
C PRO A 165 10.02 6.97 -37.67
N ALA A 166 11.04 7.64 -37.15
CA ALA A 166 11.27 7.75 -35.72
C ALA A 166 10.14 8.57 -35.08
N ASP A 167 9.40 7.96 -34.15
CA ASP A 167 8.37 8.63 -33.34
C ASP A 167 8.92 8.84 -31.92
N PRO A 168 9.68 9.93 -31.65
CA PRO A 168 10.31 10.14 -30.34
C PRO A 168 9.30 10.19 -29.19
N GLU A 169 8.11 10.77 -29.41
CA GLU A 169 7.02 10.81 -28.40
C GLU A 169 6.57 9.40 -27.97
N LYS A 170 6.60 8.41 -28.87
CA LYS A 170 6.30 7.01 -28.55
C LYS A 170 7.48 6.27 -27.92
N LEU A 171 8.69 6.83 -27.96
CA LEU A 171 9.89 6.27 -27.34
C LEU A 171 10.14 6.86 -25.95
N GLU A 172 9.54 8.01 -25.63
CA GLU A 172 9.69 8.70 -24.33
C GLU A 172 9.36 7.80 -23.13
N TRP A 173 8.35 6.92 -23.23
CA TRP A 173 8.03 5.99 -22.14
C TRP A 173 9.11 4.91 -21.90
N MET A 174 10.01 4.68 -22.87
CA MET A 174 11.16 3.76 -22.73
C MET A 174 12.41 4.45 -22.21
N THR A 175 12.44 5.80 -22.21
CA THR A 175 13.54 6.56 -21.64
C THR A 175 13.29 6.78 -20.15
N SER A 176 14.32 6.57 -19.32
CA SER A 176 14.27 6.97 -17.91
C SER A 176 14.10 8.48 -17.85
N SER A 177 12.90 8.94 -17.50
CA SER A 177 12.59 10.36 -17.45
C SER A 177 13.56 11.07 -16.49
N PRO A 178 14.27 12.14 -16.91
CA PRO A 178 15.29 12.79 -16.08
C PRO A 178 14.71 13.62 -14.92
N SER A 179 13.39 13.68 -14.78
CA SER A 179 12.72 14.49 -13.75
C SER A 179 12.73 13.81 -12.37
N ASN A 180 13.90 13.44 -11.88
CA ASN A 180 14.05 12.95 -10.51
C ASN A 180 14.15 14.15 -9.56
N ALA A 181 13.00 14.74 -9.20
CA ALA A 181 12.86 15.75 -8.15
C ALA A 181 13.36 15.26 -6.76
N TYR A 182 13.69 13.97 -6.66
CA TYR A 182 14.19 13.30 -5.47
C TYR A 182 15.46 12.48 -5.74
N SER A 183 16.51 13.13 -6.23
CA SER A 183 17.81 12.50 -6.56
C SER A 183 18.87 12.70 -5.48
N VAL A 184 19.82 11.76 -5.37
CA VAL A 184 20.99 11.83 -4.46
C VAL A 184 21.89 13.04 -4.75
N THR A 185 21.92 13.52 -5.99
CA THR A 185 22.74 14.66 -6.40
C THR A 185 22.14 16.01 -6.04
N GLN A 186 20.89 16.04 -5.55
CA GLN A 186 20.17 17.26 -5.26
C GLN A 186 20.62 17.86 -3.91
N THR A 187 21.01 19.14 -3.93
CA THR A 187 21.56 19.83 -2.76
C THR A 187 20.49 20.47 -1.87
N SER A 188 19.27 20.67 -2.39
CA SER A 188 18.14 21.26 -1.66
C SER A 188 16.83 20.60 -2.10
N LEU A 189 15.98 20.24 -1.15
CA LEU A 189 14.67 19.62 -1.39
C LEU A 189 13.57 20.59 -0.99
N ASP A 190 12.54 20.73 -1.83
CA ASP A 190 11.34 21.46 -1.43
C ASP A 190 10.53 20.63 -0.43
N PRO A 191 9.80 21.26 0.52
CA PRO A 191 9.00 20.53 1.50
C PRO A 191 7.95 19.57 0.89
N LYS A 192 7.41 19.94 -0.28
CA LYS A 192 6.46 19.13 -1.05
C LYS A 192 7.05 17.81 -1.57
N ASP A 193 8.37 17.76 -1.77
CA ASP A 193 9.06 16.62 -2.39
C ASP A 193 9.60 15.65 -1.33
N ILE A 194 9.48 15.99 -0.04
CA ILE A 194 9.93 15.14 1.06
C ILE A 194 9.11 13.86 1.12
N ARG A 195 9.81 12.73 1.10
CA ARG A 195 9.23 11.39 1.11
C ARG A 195 9.22 10.79 2.51
N PHE A 196 8.13 10.10 2.81
CA PHE A 196 7.91 9.42 4.08
C PHE A 196 7.66 7.93 3.87
N ALA A 197 8.19 7.12 4.79
CA ALA A 197 7.81 5.72 4.93
C ALA A 197 6.39 5.61 5.52
N PHE A 198 5.78 4.43 5.43
CA PHE A 198 4.50 4.15 6.11
C PHE A 198 4.55 4.39 7.63
N THR A 199 5.74 4.32 8.25
CA THR A 199 5.97 4.64 9.66
C THR A 199 5.95 6.14 9.96
N GLY A 200 5.79 6.99 8.95
CA GLY A 200 5.95 8.44 9.04
C GLY A 200 7.40 8.89 9.17
N ALA A 201 8.38 8.01 8.93
CA ALA A 201 9.81 8.37 8.93
C ALA A 201 10.20 9.05 7.64
N LEU A 202 11.05 10.09 7.73
CA LEU A 202 11.63 10.73 6.56
C LEU A 202 12.59 9.75 5.86
N ILE A 203 12.48 9.65 4.54
CA ILE A 203 13.37 8.84 3.71
C ILE A 203 14.24 9.78 2.89
N PRO A 204 15.54 9.94 3.18
CA PRO A 204 16.42 10.79 2.36
C PRO A 204 16.62 10.19 0.97
N PRO A 205 16.98 11.00 -0.06
CA PRO A 205 17.15 10.52 -1.44
C PRO A 205 18.12 9.33 -1.58
N SER A 206 19.19 9.32 -0.78
CA SER A 206 20.17 8.21 -0.76
C SER A 206 19.56 6.88 -0.34
N LEU A 207 18.63 6.91 0.61
CA LEU A 207 17.91 5.71 1.07
C LEU A 207 16.75 5.37 0.14
N ALA A 208 16.05 6.38 -0.40
CA ALA A 208 14.92 6.19 -1.29
C ALA A 208 15.28 5.36 -2.53
N ALA A 209 16.47 5.58 -3.09
CA ALA A 209 16.97 4.83 -4.25
C ALA A 209 17.40 3.38 -3.95
N GLN A 210 17.55 3.00 -2.68
CA GLN A 210 18.02 1.67 -2.27
C GLN A 210 16.88 0.76 -1.80
N ILE A 211 15.72 1.32 -1.45
CA ILE A 211 14.60 0.54 -0.94
C ILE A 211 14.00 -0.29 -2.08
N PRO A 212 13.84 -1.62 -1.91
CA PRO A 212 13.25 -2.46 -2.94
C PRO A 212 11.79 -2.10 -3.23
N VAL A 213 11.40 -2.17 -4.51
CA VAL A 213 10.00 -1.97 -4.95
C VAL A 213 9.00 -2.89 -4.26
N THR A 214 9.44 -4.07 -3.81
CA THR A 214 8.62 -5.05 -3.08
C THR A 214 8.10 -4.52 -1.74
N MET A 215 8.67 -3.43 -1.21
CA MET A 215 8.20 -2.79 0.01
C MET A 215 6.91 -1.96 -0.20
N GLY A 216 6.44 -1.80 -1.44
CA GLY A 216 5.20 -1.09 -1.74
C GLY A 216 5.27 0.43 -1.55
N LEU A 217 6.49 0.99 -1.46
CA LEU A 217 6.72 2.42 -1.27
C LEU A 217 6.86 3.23 -2.57
N HIS A 218 6.65 2.62 -3.74
CA HIS A 218 6.94 3.24 -5.05
C HIS A 218 5.69 3.49 -5.90
N HIS A 219 4.48 3.40 -5.31
CA HIS A 219 3.23 3.54 -6.08
C HIS A 219 2.82 5.02 -6.21
N HIS A 220 3.57 5.79 -7.00
CA HIS A 220 3.29 7.19 -7.37
C HIS A 220 3.82 7.51 -8.78
N GLY A 221 3.32 8.59 -9.39
CA GLY A 221 3.63 8.94 -10.78
C GLY A 221 4.84 9.86 -10.99
N ASP A 222 5.17 10.72 -10.04
CA ASP A 222 6.08 11.84 -10.29
C ASP A 222 7.57 11.49 -10.12
N ALA A 223 7.91 10.54 -9.25
CA ALA A 223 9.29 10.03 -9.12
C ALA A 223 9.28 8.51 -8.85
N PRO A 224 8.92 7.67 -9.84
CA PRO A 224 8.68 6.23 -9.66
C PRO A 224 9.87 5.46 -9.09
N ASP A 225 11.09 5.97 -9.26
CA ASP A 225 12.33 5.35 -8.81
C ASP A 225 12.67 5.66 -7.33
N ALA A 226 11.95 6.57 -6.68
CA ALA A 226 12.23 7.00 -5.32
C ALA A 226 11.17 6.46 -4.34
N ALA A 227 11.59 5.64 -3.38
CA ALA A 227 10.69 5.12 -2.36
C ALA A 227 10.14 6.20 -1.41
N GLY A 228 8.88 6.03 -1.03
CA GLY A 228 8.17 6.79 -0.02
C GLY A 228 7.07 7.64 -0.61
N TYR A 229 6.18 8.14 0.24
CA TYR A 229 5.08 9.00 -0.18
C TYR A 229 5.27 10.42 0.32
N THR A 230 4.95 11.41 -0.50
CA THR A 230 4.93 12.82 -0.11
C THR A 230 3.61 13.19 0.55
N ILE A 231 3.57 14.33 1.26
CA ILE A 231 2.32 14.84 1.87
C ILE A 231 1.24 15.10 0.80
N PRO A 232 1.53 15.75 -0.34
CA PRO A 232 0.57 15.92 -1.43
C PRO A 232 0.05 14.60 -2.00
N GLU A 233 0.93 13.61 -2.22
CA GLU A 233 0.54 12.28 -2.71
C GLU A 233 -0.41 11.59 -1.71
N LEU A 234 -0.09 11.63 -0.40
CA LEU A 234 -0.93 11.06 0.65
C LEU A 234 -2.28 11.78 0.75
N ALA A 235 -2.31 13.11 0.63
CA ALA A 235 -3.54 13.88 0.63
C ALA A 235 -4.43 13.52 -0.58
N MET A 236 -3.83 13.30 -1.75
CA MET A 236 -4.52 12.81 -2.94
C MET A 236 -5.09 11.40 -2.71
N LEU A 237 -4.29 10.47 -2.19
CA LEU A 237 -4.72 9.09 -1.88
C LEU A 237 -5.85 9.06 -0.84
N ALA A 238 -5.82 9.94 0.16
CA ALA A 238 -6.87 10.06 1.17
C ALA A 238 -8.24 10.43 0.57
N ARG A 239 -8.26 11.11 -0.60
CA ARG A 239 -9.48 11.48 -1.33
C ARG A 239 -9.92 10.44 -2.37
N SER A 240 -9.14 9.38 -2.56
CA SER A 240 -9.43 8.34 -3.57
C SER A 240 -10.75 7.62 -3.33
N SER A 241 -11.39 7.16 -4.41
CA SER A 241 -12.55 6.27 -4.33
C SER A 241 -12.18 4.88 -3.76
N VAL A 242 -10.91 4.48 -3.88
CA VAL A 242 -10.40 3.17 -3.46
C VAL A 242 -10.15 3.13 -1.95
N PRO A 243 -10.87 2.29 -1.18
CA PRO A 243 -10.74 2.28 0.27
C PRO A 243 -9.36 1.90 0.81
N ALA A 244 -8.66 0.96 0.15
CA ALA A 244 -7.33 0.53 0.57
C ALA A 244 -6.31 1.69 0.51
N GLN A 245 -6.33 2.47 -0.57
CA GLN A 245 -5.48 3.66 -0.73
C GLN A 245 -5.74 4.67 0.38
N ARG A 246 -7.02 4.93 0.69
CA ARG A 246 -7.39 5.83 1.80
C ARG A 246 -6.88 5.34 3.15
N CYS A 247 -6.99 4.04 3.43
CA CYS A 247 -6.54 3.47 4.70
C CYS A 247 -5.04 3.65 4.90
N VAL A 248 -4.24 3.39 3.85
CA VAL A 248 -2.79 3.60 3.89
C VAL A 248 -2.46 5.08 4.06
N ALA A 249 -3.18 5.96 3.35
CA ALA A 249 -2.99 7.40 3.45
C ALA A 249 -3.25 7.91 4.87
N PHE A 250 -4.39 7.59 5.48
CA PHE A 250 -4.72 8.06 6.82
C PHE A 250 -3.77 7.54 7.91
N GLN A 251 -3.36 6.28 7.84
CA GLN A 251 -2.36 5.73 8.78
C GLN A 251 -1.03 6.49 8.68
N THR A 252 -0.55 6.69 7.45
CA THR A 252 0.74 7.35 7.22
C THR A 252 0.68 8.83 7.61
N LEU A 253 -0.38 9.55 7.21
CA LEU A 253 -0.61 10.94 7.59
C LEU A 253 -0.72 11.11 9.11
N GLY A 254 -1.43 10.22 9.81
CA GLY A 254 -1.52 10.24 11.26
C GLY A 254 -0.16 10.15 11.95
N ARG A 255 0.69 9.22 11.48
CA ARG A 255 2.06 9.05 11.98
C ARG A 255 2.93 10.26 11.69
N ILE A 256 2.86 10.82 10.48
CA ILE A 256 3.58 12.05 10.12
C ILE A 256 3.15 13.20 11.03
N LEU A 257 1.84 13.42 11.20
CA LEU A 257 1.29 14.50 12.04
C LEU A 257 1.71 14.36 13.51
N TYR A 258 1.76 13.14 14.04
CA TYR A 258 2.25 12.88 15.39
C TYR A 258 3.71 13.31 15.54
N ARG A 259 4.58 12.80 14.67
CA ARG A 259 6.03 13.03 14.71
C ARG A 259 6.39 14.48 14.45
N LEU A 260 5.70 15.11 13.50
CA LEU A 260 5.80 16.53 13.21
C LEU A 260 5.38 17.38 14.41
N GLY A 261 4.29 17.02 15.08
CA GLY A 261 3.87 17.70 16.32
C GLY A 261 4.85 17.51 17.48
N LYS A 262 5.44 16.32 17.61
CA LYS A 262 6.48 16.05 18.62
C LYS A 262 7.80 16.79 18.37
N GLY A 263 7.95 17.43 17.21
CA GLY A 263 9.16 18.16 16.83
C GLY A 263 10.29 17.26 16.33
N GLU A 264 9.99 16.01 15.91
CA GLU A 264 11.03 15.10 15.39
C GLU A 264 11.68 15.61 14.09
N PHE A 265 10.98 16.46 13.35
CA PHE A 265 11.50 17.10 12.14
C PHE A 265 12.07 18.50 12.39
N GLY A 266 12.21 18.90 13.67
CA GLY A 266 12.56 20.25 14.09
C GLY A 266 11.41 20.94 14.83
N ASP A 267 11.75 21.92 15.67
CA ASP A 267 10.76 22.83 16.26
C ASP A 267 10.51 23.97 15.26
N PRO A 268 9.26 24.18 14.78
CA PRO A 268 8.99 25.26 13.84
C PRO A 268 9.29 26.66 14.42
N GLY A 269 9.38 26.83 15.74
CA GLY A 269 9.70 28.11 16.40
C GLY A 269 8.69 29.22 16.13
N GLU A 270 8.90 30.40 16.74
CA GLU A 270 8.21 31.62 16.31
C GLU A 270 8.91 32.19 15.06
N GLU A 271 8.15 32.59 14.04
CA GLU A 271 8.69 33.23 12.84
C GLU A 271 9.57 34.43 13.22
N GLY A 272 10.87 34.38 12.90
CA GLY A 272 11.79 35.51 13.08
C GLY A 272 12.84 35.37 14.20
N GLN A 273 12.89 34.24 14.93
CA GLN A 273 14.05 33.92 15.76
C GLN A 273 15.17 33.33 14.90
N ASN A 274 16.08 34.20 14.45
CA ASN A 274 17.28 33.82 13.69
C ASN A 274 18.23 32.98 14.57
N THR A 275 18.04 31.67 14.63
CA THR A 275 19.05 30.75 15.15
C THR A 275 19.93 30.31 13.99
N VAL A 276 21.19 30.72 13.88
CA VAL A 276 22.03 30.26 12.76
C VAL A 276 22.62 28.89 13.10
N GLY A 277 22.16 27.81 12.44
CA GLY A 277 22.70 26.45 12.66
C GLY A 277 21.85 25.30 12.12
N ALA A 278 22.27 24.05 12.37
CA ALA A 278 21.55 22.85 11.93
C ALA A 278 20.15 22.74 12.56
N GLU A 279 19.96 23.27 13.77
CA GLU A 279 18.64 23.32 14.43
C GLU A 279 17.64 24.19 13.66
N ASP A 280 18.10 25.25 12.99
CA ASP A 280 17.25 26.12 12.17
C ASP A 280 16.87 25.48 10.83
N THR A 281 17.78 24.70 10.24
CA THR A 281 17.45 23.94 9.01
C THR A 281 16.35 22.90 9.25
N LEU A 282 16.32 22.28 10.44
CA LEU A 282 15.22 21.40 10.85
C LEU A 282 13.97 22.23 11.20
N GLY A 283 14.10 23.39 11.83
CA GLY A 283 12.96 24.29 12.04
C GLY A 283 12.30 24.75 10.74
N GLU A 284 13.09 25.08 9.72
CA GLU A 284 12.63 25.41 8.35
C GLU A 284 11.91 24.22 7.71
N LEU A 285 12.46 23.02 7.87
CA LEU A 285 11.84 21.77 7.42
C LEU A 285 10.46 21.59 8.05
N ALA A 286 10.36 21.70 9.38
CA ALA A 286 9.11 21.55 10.11
C ALA A 286 8.08 22.61 9.68
N ARG A 287 8.49 23.88 9.50
CA ARG A 287 7.64 24.96 8.98
C ARG A 287 7.12 24.65 7.57
N GLY A 288 8.00 24.19 6.68
CA GLY A 288 7.65 23.78 5.32
C GLY A 288 6.67 22.60 5.29
N LEU A 289 6.87 21.60 6.14
CA LEU A 289 5.97 20.45 6.26
C LEU A 289 4.59 20.87 6.80
N TRP A 290 4.53 21.73 7.82
CA TRP A 290 3.26 22.30 8.31
C TRP A 290 2.54 23.13 7.25
N PHE A 291 3.29 23.87 6.43
CA PHE A 291 2.73 24.60 5.30
C PHE A 291 2.08 23.64 4.30
N GLU A 292 2.74 22.55 3.91
CA GLU A 292 2.16 21.55 3.01
C GLU A 292 0.94 20.84 3.62
N VAL A 293 0.96 20.52 4.92
CA VAL A 293 -0.20 19.98 5.66
C VAL A 293 -1.41 20.92 5.57
N LYS A 294 -1.19 22.24 5.70
CA LYS A 294 -2.24 23.26 5.59
C LYS A 294 -2.71 23.43 4.15
N LYS A 295 -1.78 23.54 3.20
CA LYS A 295 -2.04 23.73 1.76
C LYS A 295 -2.87 22.59 1.18
N GLU A 296 -2.59 21.36 1.58
CA GLU A 296 -3.30 20.17 1.10
C GLU A 296 -4.57 19.83 1.92
N SER A 297 -4.96 20.69 2.86
CA SER A 297 -6.12 20.48 3.74
C SER A 297 -6.12 19.13 4.47
N VAL A 298 -4.94 18.62 4.84
CA VAL A 298 -4.77 17.26 5.40
C VAL A 298 -5.66 17.05 6.63
N LEU A 299 -5.67 18.01 7.55
CA LEU A 299 -6.47 17.94 8.77
C LEU A 299 -7.97 17.94 8.48
N GLU A 300 -8.41 18.75 7.51
CA GLU A 300 -9.82 18.82 7.11
C GLU A 300 -10.28 17.51 6.48
N ILE A 301 -9.43 16.86 5.67
CA ILE A 301 -9.72 15.56 5.05
C ILE A 301 -9.83 14.48 6.13
N CYS A 302 -8.91 14.45 7.09
CA CYS A 302 -8.95 13.49 8.20
C CYS A 302 -10.19 13.70 9.08
N LEU A 303 -10.52 14.96 9.41
CA LEU A 303 -11.72 15.30 10.18
C LEU A 303 -13.00 14.91 9.43
N ALA A 304 -13.12 15.27 8.15
CA ALA A 304 -14.28 14.94 7.34
C ALA A 304 -14.50 13.42 7.24
N GLU A 305 -13.46 12.62 6.98
CA GLU A 305 -13.58 11.16 6.94
C GLU A 305 -13.94 10.59 8.33
N SER A 306 -13.35 11.10 9.41
CA SER A 306 -13.65 10.65 10.79
C SER A 306 -15.12 10.87 11.18
N GLU A 307 -15.71 11.97 10.71
CA GLU A 307 -17.13 12.29 10.87
C GLU A 307 -18.06 11.49 9.94
N GLY A 308 -17.49 10.72 8.99
CA GLY A 308 -18.25 9.99 7.97
C GLY A 308 -18.73 10.87 6.82
N LYS A 309 -18.13 12.05 6.63
CA LYS A 309 -18.42 13.01 5.54
C LYS A 309 -17.34 13.02 4.44
N GLY A 310 -16.33 12.16 4.56
CA GLY A 310 -15.22 12.12 3.62
C GLY A 310 -15.54 11.38 2.32
N ALA A 311 -14.50 10.94 1.62
CA ALA A 311 -14.60 10.38 0.28
C ALA A 311 -15.53 9.16 0.22
N ALA A 312 -16.27 9.02 -0.89
CA ALA A 312 -17.33 8.02 -1.05
C ALA A 312 -18.42 8.06 0.05
N GLY A 313 -18.62 9.22 0.69
CA GLY A 313 -19.62 9.43 1.74
C GLY A 313 -19.26 8.77 3.07
N GLY A 314 -17.97 8.57 3.36
CA GLY A 314 -17.48 8.04 4.64
C GLY A 314 -18.02 6.65 5.02
N ARG A 315 -18.45 5.87 4.03
CA ARG A 315 -19.09 4.56 4.23
C ARG A 315 -18.11 3.48 4.67
N HIS A 316 -16.82 3.65 4.35
CA HIS A 316 -15.83 2.63 4.64
C HIS A 316 -15.32 2.73 6.08
N MET A 317 -15.75 1.80 6.92
CA MET A 317 -15.46 1.81 8.36
C MET A 317 -13.97 1.81 8.69
N GLY A 318 -13.14 1.09 7.93
CA GLY A 318 -11.69 1.07 8.15
C GLY A 318 -11.04 2.42 7.86
N ALA A 319 -11.46 3.10 6.79
CA ALA A 319 -10.91 4.41 6.43
C ALA A 319 -11.29 5.45 7.48
N ARG A 320 -12.55 5.40 7.95
CA ARG A 320 -13.04 6.22 9.06
C ARG A 320 -12.29 5.98 10.37
N ALA A 321 -11.99 4.72 10.70
CA ALA A 321 -11.23 4.37 11.90
C ALA A 321 -9.81 4.95 11.85
N TYR A 322 -9.09 4.74 10.75
CA TYR A 322 -7.75 5.32 10.57
C TYR A 322 -7.75 6.84 10.50
N ALA A 323 -8.78 7.45 9.92
CA ALA A 323 -8.92 8.92 9.94
C ALA A 323 -9.14 9.45 11.37
N THR A 324 -9.92 8.74 12.18
CA THR A 324 -10.12 9.07 13.59
C THR A 324 -8.82 8.92 14.38
N GLU A 325 -8.06 7.86 14.12
CA GLU A 325 -6.73 7.65 14.70
C GLU A 325 -5.77 8.77 14.28
N ALA A 326 -5.75 9.18 13.02
CA ALA A 326 -4.92 10.26 12.52
C ALA A 326 -5.22 11.60 13.22
N VAL A 327 -6.50 11.92 13.43
CA VAL A 327 -6.92 13.10 14.20
C VAL A 327 -6.47 13.00 15.66
N TRP A 328 -6.58 11.82 16.26
CA TRP A 328 -6.12 11.58 17.63
C TRP A 328 -4.59 11.72 17.75
N LEU A 329 -3.83 11.14 16.83
CA LEU A 329 -2.37 11.23 16.75
C LEU A 329 -1.91 12.68 16.59
N TRP A 330 -2.57 13.47 15.75
CA TRP A 330 -2.31 14.90 15.63
C TRP A 330 -2.53 15.64 16.97
N GLN A 331 -3.61 15.33 17.70
CA GLN A 331 -3.85 15.93 19.02
C GLN A 331 -2.77 15.54 20.04
N GLN A 332 -2.33 14.28 20.05
CA GLN A 332 -1.26 13.79 20.94
C GLN A 332 0.12 14.36 20.58
N GLY A 333 0.34 14.66 19.30
CA GLY A 333 1.51 15.39 18.81
C GLY A 333 1.53 16.85 19.24
N GLY A 334 0.49 17.39 19.89
CA GLY A 334 0.47 18.79 20.32
C GLY A 334 -0.27 19.71 19.34
N GLY A 335 -1.18 19.17 18.51
CA GLY A 335 -1.97 19.87 17.50
C GLY A 335 -2.76 21.12 17.93
N ARG A 336 -2.79 21.47 19.23
CA ARG A 336 -3.32 22.76 19.71
C ARG A 336 -2.33 23.92 19.63
N ARG A 337 -1.03 23.65 19.48
CA ARG A 337 0.03 24.68 19.35
C ARG A 337 0.03 25.34 17.98
N TRP A 338 -0.38 24.60 16.94
CA TRP A 338 -0.49 25.09 15.58
C TRP A 338 -1.96 25.39 15.25
N LYS A 339 -2.54 26.36 15.94
CA LYS A 339 -3.69 27.10 15.41
C LYS A 339 -3.10 28.33 14.71
N ALA A 340 -2.88 28.22 13.41
CA ALA A 340 -2.70 29.41 12.60
C ALA A 340 -4.01 30.21 12.68
N GLU A 341 -3.92 31.46 13.12
CA GLU A 341 -5.00 32.44 12.96
C GLU A 341 -5.42 32.60 11.50
#